data_AF-A0A920GG88-F1
#
_entry.id   AF-A0A920GG88-F1
#
_cell.length_a   1.000
_cell.length_b   1.000
_cell.length_c   1.000
_cell.angle_alpha   90.00
_cell.angle_beta   90.00
_cell.angle_gamma   90.00
#
_symmetry.space_group_name_H-M   'P 1'
#
loop_
_entity.id
_entity.type
_entity.pdbx_description
1 polymer ?
#
loop_
_entity_poly.entity_id
_entity_poly.type
_entity_poly.pdbx_seq_one_letter_code
_entity_poly.pdbx_strand_id
1 'polypeptide(L)'
;MFSLFIGIFCIIGLVIGTILSVSDFGVFFDIPALGIVLVGAFLYSIAAGGETTDRIENFGIGAVRFGWLGLFIGIIIMSASNIIISLDNIGPALAVALLTPFYGYFIQIITNVVVNKMDYNKFVEELDDQN
;
A
#
# COMPACT_ATOMS: atom_id res chain seq x y z
N MET A 1 16.14 -16.84 4.82
CA MET A 1 15.15 -16.41 3.80
C MET A 1 13.79 -17.10 3.98
N PHE A 2 13.74 -18.37 4.40
CA PHE A 2 12.47 -19.10 4.62
C PHE A 2 11.43 -18.36 5.49
N SER A 3 11.87 -17.77 6.61
CA SER A 3 11.00 -17.01 7.52
C SER A 3 10.36 -15.76 6.89
N LEU A 4 11.02 -15.14 5.91
CA LEU A 4 10.48 -13.99 5.17
C LEU A 4 9.29 -14.40 4.30
N PHE A 5 9.47 -15.46 3.51
CA PHE A 5 8.46 -15.95 2.58
C PHE A 5 7.21 -16.44 3.32
N ILE A 6 7.38 -17.17 4.43
CA ILE A 6 6.23 -17.62 5.21
C ILE A 6 5.50 -16.46 5.88
N GLY A 7 6.22 -15.44 6.37
CA GLY A 7 5.62 -14.23 6.92
C GLY A 7 4.78 -13.47 5.88
N ILE A 8 5.34 -13.21 4.70
CA ILE A 8 4.63 -12.56 3.59
C ILE A 8 3.40 -13.37 3.18
N PHE A 9 3.54 -14.69 3.04
CA PHE A 9 2.41 -15.56 2.68
C PHE A 9 1.30 -15.51 3.73
N CYS A 10 1.63 -15.54 5.03
CA CYS A 10 0.65 -15.43 6.10
C CYS A 10 -0.03 -14.05 6.14
N ILE A 11 0.69 -12.96 5.91
CA ILE A 11 0.12 -11.59 5.85
C ILE A 11 -0.89 -11.50 4.69
N ILE A 12 -0.48 -11.91 3.49
CA ILE A 12 -1.33 -11.90 2.30
C ILE A 12 -2.54 -12.82 2.52
N GLY A 13 -2.31 -14.03 3.01
CA GLY A 13 -3.36 -15.02 3.27
C GLY A 13 -4.38 -14.57 4.31
N LEU A 14 -3.94 -13.88 5.37
CA LEU A 14 -4.83 -13.33 6.40
C LEU A 14 -5.72 -12.22 5.83
N VAL A 15 -5.16 -11.29 5.05
CA VAL A 15 -5.93 -10.20 4.43
C VAL A 15 -6.91 -10.75 3.41
N ILE A 16 -6.46 -11.60 2.49
CA ILE A 16 -7.32 -12.22 1.47
C ILE A 16 -8.40 -13.11 2.13
N GLY A 17 -8.02 -13.93 3.11
CA GLY A 17 -8.96 -14.79 3.83
C GLY A 17 -10.04 -13.99 4.56
N THR A 18 -9.69 -12.83 5.12
CA THR A 18 -10.67 -11.92 5.73
C THR A 18 -11.62 -11.38 4.67
N ILE A 19 -11.12 -10.84 3.56
CA ILE A 19 -11.94 -10.31 2.45
C ILE A 19 -12.94 -11.37 1.96
N LEU A 20 -12.47 -12.58 1.67
CA LEU A 20 -13.30 -13.67 1.15
C LEU A 20 -14.34 -14.18 2.16
N SER A 21 -14.15 -13.96 3.46
CA SER A 21 -15.10 -14.35 4.50
C SER A 21 -16.26 -13.37 4.69
N VAL A 22 -16.09 -12.11 4.27
CA VAL A 22 -17.07 -11.03 4.51
C VAL A 22 -17.64 -10.43 3.23
N SER A 23 -17.02 -10.65 2.07
CA SER A 23 -17.35 -9.90 0.84
C SER A 23 -16.80 -10.54 -0.44
N ASP A 24 -17.28 -10.07 -1.59
CA ASP A 24 -16.73 -10.42 -2.89
C ASP A 24 -15.43 -9.68 -3.18
N PHE A 25 -14.44 -10.40 -3.70
CA PHE A 25 -13.13 -9.83 -4.05
C PHE A 25 -13.21 -8.66 -5.04
N GLY A 26 -14.21 -8.63 -5.91
CA GLY A 26 -14.40 -7.57 -6.90
C GLY A 26 -14.60 -6.18 -6.28
N VAL A 27 -15.07 -6.09 -5.03
CA VAL A 27 -15.23 -4.81 -4.31
C VAL A 27 -13.87 -4.19 -3.95
N PHE A 28 -12.82 -5.02 -3.83
CA PHE A 28 -11.46 -4.62 -3.47
C PHE A 28 -10.54 -4.47 -4.69
N PHE A 29 -11.12 -4.33 -5.89
CA PHE A 29 -10.35 -4.18 -7.11
C PHE A 29 -10.87 -3.01 -7.94
N ASP A 30 -10.15 -1.89 -7.83
CA ASP A 30 -10.42 -0.67 -8.59
C ASP A 30 -9.12 -0.16 -9.21
N ILE A 31 -9.09 -0.11 -10.55
CA ILE A 31 -7.89 0.22 -11.33
C ILE A 31 -7.44 1.68 -11.11
N PRO A 32 -8.34 2.70 -11.14
CA PRO A 32 -7.95 4.07 -10.80
C PRO A 32 -7.34 4.22 -9.41
N ALA A 33 -7.94 3.61 -8.39
CA ALA A 33 -7.45 3.62 -7.02
C ALA A 33 -6.08 2.92 -6.88
N LEU A 34 -5.87 1.78 -7.56
CA LEU A 34 -4.56 1.14 -7.62
C LEU A 34 -3.53 2.02 -8.35
N GLY A 35 -3.94 2.68 -9.43
CA GLY A 35 -3.09 3.51 -10.26
C GLY A 35 -2.50 4.69 -9.49
N ILE A 36 -3.31 5.45 -8.75
CA ILE A 36 -2.82 6.61 -7.98
C ILE A 36 -1.81 6.19 -6.91
N VAL A 37 -2.03 5.04 -6.27
CA VAL A 37 -1.14 4.50 -5.24
C VAL A 37 0.16 3.99 -5.85
N LEU A 38 0.11 3.12 -6.86
CA LEU A 38 1.29 2.48 -7.45
C LEU A 38 2.18 3.48 -8.19
N VAL A 39 1.58 4.33 -9.04
CA VAL A 39 2.34 5.34 -9.78
C VAL A 39 2.90 6.39 -8.82
N GLY A 40 2.11 6.83 -7.85
CA GLY A 40 2.56 7.77 -6.82
C GLY A 40 3.72 7.22 -5.99
N ALA A 41 3.61 5.97 -5.51
CA ALA A 41 4.66 5.27 -4.80
C ALA A 41 5.95 5.16 -5.61
N PHE A 42 5.83 4.79 -6.89
CA PHE A 42 6.98 4.66 -7.79
C PHE A 42 7.69 6.00 -8.02
N LEU A 43 6.94 7.05 -8.33
CA LEU A 43 7.48 8.40 -8.51
C LEU A 43 8.12 8.91 -7.22
N TYR A 44 7.48 8.66 -6.07
CA TYR A 44 8.02 9.02 -4.77
C TYR A 44 9.35 8.31 -4.49
N SER A 45 9.43 7.00 -4.73
CA SER A 45 10.66 6.20 -4.56
C SER A 45 11.82 6.74 -5.40
N ILE A 46 11.56 7.10 -6.66
CA ILE A 46 12.59 7.68 -7.54
C ILE A 46 13.00 9.08 -7.07
N ALA A 47 12.02 9.91 -6.70
CA ALA A 47 12.28 11.30 -6.28
C ALA A 47 13.01 11.38 -4.94
N ALA A 48 12.72 10.47 -4.00
CA ALA A 48 13.40 10.40 -2.71
C ALA A 48 14.86 9.94 -2.84
N GLY A 49 15.18 9.16 -3.87
CA GLY A 49 16.54 8.67 -4.11
C GLY A 49 17.00 7.65 -3.07
N GLY A 50 18.31 7.56 -2.87
CA GLY A 50 18.94 6.59 -1.96
C GLY A 50 19.36 5.28 -2.65
N GLU A 51 19.88 4.37 -1.82
CA GLU A 51 20.29 3.03 -2.22
C GLU A 51 19.09 2.11 -2.51
N THR A 52 19.34 0.87 -2.90
CA THR A 52 18.28 -0.11 -3.18
C THR A 52 17.35 -0.31 -1.98
N THR A 53 17.87 -0.38 -0.74
CA THR A 53 17.03 -0.54 0.46
C THR A 53 16.14 0.69 0.68
N ASP A 54 16.74 1.87 0.67
CA ASP A 54 16.03 3.15 0.83
C ASP A 54 14.93 3.32 -0.23
N ARG A 55 15.21 2.92 -1.48
CA ARG A 55 14.22 3.00 -2.57
C ARG A 55 13.01 2.11 -2.32
N ILE A 56 13.21 0.89 -1.78
CA ILE A 56 12.11 -0.02 -1.45
C ILE A 56 11.32 0.53 -0.25
N GLU A 57 12.00 1.07 0.76
CA GLU A 57 11.35 1.72 1.92
C GLU A 57 10.53 2.93 1.48
N ASN A 58 11.13 3.80 0.67
CA ASN A 58 10.49 4.98 0.11
C ASN A 58 9.29 4.61 -0.78
N PHE A 59 9.33 3.51 -1.52
CA PHE A 59 8.17 3.03 -2.27
C PHE A 59 6.98 2.73 -1.34
N GLY A 60 7.22 2.03 -0.23
CA GLY A 60 6.19 1.76 0.78
C GLY A 60 5.63 3.03 1.43
N ILE A 61 6.51 3.94 1.85
CA ILE A 61 6.14 5.23 2.41
C ILE A 61 5.32 6.05 1.40
N GLY A 62 5.75 6.07 0.14
CA GLY A 62 5.07 6.72 -0.97
C GLY A 62 3.66 6.15 -1.20
N ALA A 63 3.51 4.83 -1.16
CA ALA A 63 2.21 4.16 -1.32
C ALA A 63 1.18 4.64 -0.28
N VAL A 64 1.56 4.77 0.99
CA VAL A 64 0.66 5.31 2.03
C VAL A 64 0.37 6.79 1.80
N ARG A 65 1.37 7.60 1.48
CA ARG A 65 1.18 9.04 1.24
C ARG A 65 0.21 9.29 0.07
N PHE A 66 0.40 8.58 -1.04
CA PHE A 66 -0.51 8.67 -2.18
C PHE A 66 -1.86 7.99 -1.95
N GLY A 67 -1.92 6.99 -1.06
CA GLY A 67 -3.18 6.43 -0.57
C GLY A 67 -4.04 7.47 0.16
N TRP A 68 -3.44 8.27 1.04
CA TRP A 68 -4.14 9.38 1.69
C TRP A 68 -4.54 10.49 0.71
N LEU A 69 -3.68 10.82 -0.28
CA LEU A 69 -4.04 11.76 -1.33
C LEU A 69 -5.22 11.27 -2.17
N GLY A 70 -5.25 9.98 -2.52
CA GLY A 70 -6.38 9.35 -3.23
C GLY A 70 -7.69 9.48 -2.46
N LEU A 71 -7.68 9.25 -1.14
CA LEU A 71 -8.84 9.43 -0.28
C LEU A 71 -9.34 10.88 -0.31
N PHE A 72 -8.44 11.85 -0.17
CA PHE A 72 -8.81 13.27 -0.20
C PHE A 72 -9.38 13.68 -1.55
N ILE A 73 -8.79 13.22 -2.66
CA ILE A 73 -9.32 13.46 -4.01
C ILE A 73 -10.74 12.90 -4.15
N GLY A 74 -10.96 11.66 -3.68
CA GLY A 74 -12.28 11.03 -3.68
C GLY A 74 -13.32 11.84 -2.91
N ILE A 75 -13.00 12.23 -1.67
CA ILE A 75 -13.90 13.03 -0.81
C ILE A 75 -14.19 14.41 -1.44
N ILE A 76 -13.18 15.07 -2.02
CA ILE A 76 -13.35 16.37 -2.67
C ILE A 76 -14.30 16.26 -3.86
N ILE A 77 -14.13 15.23 -4.71
CA ILE A 77 -15.03 15.01 -5.87
C ILE A 77 -16.45 14.70 -5.41
N MET A 78 -16.62 13.86 -4.38
CA MET A 78 -17.93 13.56 -3.81
C MET A 78 -18.62 14.83 -3.29
N SER A 79 -17.87 15.69 -2.60
CA SER A 79 -18.38 16.93 -2.01
C SER A 79 -18.67 18.01 -3.05
N ALA A 80 -17.90 18.05 -4.14
CA ALA A 80 -18.08 19.00 -5.24
C ALA A 80 -19.18 18.58 -6.21
N SER A 81 -19.63 17.34 -6.17
CA SER A 81 -20.67 16.85 -7.07
C SER A 81 -22.03 17.47 -6.74
N ASN A 82 -22.70 18.03 -7.76
CA ASN A 82 -24.08 18.52 -7.65
C ASN A 82 -25.12 17.38 -7.66
N ILE A 83 -24.66 16.12 -7.54
CA ILE A 83 -25.53 14.96 -7.46
C ILE A 83 -26.20 15.02 -6.08
N ILE A 84 -27.52 14.88 -6.04
CA ILE A 84 -28.26 14.73 -4.79
C ILE A 84 -27.53 13.66 -3.97
N ILE A 85 -27.07 14.03 -2.78
CA ILE A 85 -26.39 13.15 -1.82
C ILE A 85 -27.40 12.10 -1.36
N SER A 86 -27.71 11.14 -2.24
CA SER A 86 -28.48 9.96 -1.94
C SER A 86 -27.52 8.89 -1.45
N LEU A 87 -27.93 8.16 -0.42
CA LEU A 87 -27.11 7.13 0.20
C LEU A 87 -26.64 6.07 -0.81
N ASP A 88 -27.44 5.86 -1.87
CA ASP A 88 -27.18 4.94 -2.98
C ASP A 88 -25.91 5.28 -3.78
N ASN A 89 -25.55 6.56 -3.87
CA ASN A 89 -24.41 7.02 -4.67
C ASN A 89 -23.14 7.23 -3.83
N ILE A 90 -23.29 7.49 -2.53
CA ILE A 90 -22.16 7.75 -1.63
C ILE A 90 -21.43 6.46 -1.28
N GLY A 91 -22.17 5.37 -1.03
CA GLY A 91 -21.59 4.09 -0.59
C GLY A 91 -20.50 3.58 -1.53
N PRO A 92 -20.79 3.42 -2.84
CA PRO A 92 -19.80 2.97 -3.82
C PRO A 92 -18.61 3.93 -3.97
N ALA A 93 -18.85 5.25 -3.96
CA ALA A 93 -17.79 6.24 -4.08
C ALA A 93 -16.85 6.24 -2.87
N LEU A 94 -17.42 6.12 -1.66
CA LEU A 94 -16.66 6.02 -0.42
C LEU A 94 -15.86 4.71 -0.36
N ALA A 95 -16.43 3.60 -0.83
CA ALA A 95 -15.72 2.33 -0.93
C ALA A 95 -14.46 2.48 -1.78
N VAL A 96 -14.58 3.04 -3.00
CA VAL A 96 -13.42 3.28 -3.89
C VAL A 96 -12.40 4.24 -3.26
N ALA A 97 -12.85 5.31 -2.59
CA ALA A 97 -11.96 6.25 -1.92
C ALA A 97 -11.15 5.56 -0.79
N LEU A 98 -11.79 4.69 0.00
CA LEU A 98 -11.15 3.92 1.07
C LEU A 98 -10.19 2.83 0.57
N LEU A 99 -10.35 2.36 -0.67
CA LEU A 99 -9.40 1.42 -1.27
C LEU A 99 -7.99 2.03 -1.38
N THR A 100 -7.88 3.35 -1.58
CA THR A 100 -6.57 3.99 -1.75
C THR A 100 -5.66 3.92 -0.51
N PRO A 101 -6.09 4.30 0.73
CA PRO A 101 -5.31 4.01 1.94
C PRO A 101 -5.10 2.52 2.18
N PHE A 102 -6.11 1.69 1.89
CA PHE A 102 -6.02 0.24 2.07
C PHE A 102 -4.87 -0.36 1.24
N TYR A 103 -4.80 -0.06 -0.05
CA TYR A 103 -3.70 -0.49 -0.91
C TYR A 103 -2.36 0.09 -0.45
N GLY A 104 -2.34 1.37 -0.06
CA GLY A 104 -1.14 2.03 0.43
C GLY A 104 -0.51 1.31 1.62
N TYR A 105 -1.32 1.04 2.66
CA TYR A 105 -0.85 0.34 3.86
C TYR A 105 -0.48 -1.11 3.56
N PHE A 106 -1.24 -1.80 2.70
CA PHE A 106 -0.93 -3.17 2.32
C PHE A 106 0.44 -3.27 1.64
N ILE A 107 0.71 -2.37 0.68
CA ILE A 107 2.01 -2.28 0.01
C ILE A 107 3.11 -1.95 1.03
N GLN A 108 2.89 -0.98 1.92
CA GLN A 108 3.89 -0.58 2.91
C GLN A 108 4.27 -1.70 3.88
N ILE A 109 3.31 -2.53 4.30
CA ILE A 109 3.60 -3.69 5.15
C ILE A 109 4.57 -4.64 4.43
N ILE A 110 4.31 -4.95 3.17
CA ILE A 110 5.17 -5.86 2.39
C ILE A 110 6.55 -5.26 2.18
N THR A 111 6.66 -3.98 1.82
CA THR A 111 7.96 -3.32 1.61
C THR A 111 8.77 -3.24 2.91
N ASN A 112 8.14 -2.89 4.03
CA ASN A 112 8.84 -2.75 5.31
C ASN A 112 9.40 -4.08 5.79
N VAL A 113 8.66 -5.18 5.62
CA VAL A 113 9.14 -6.52 5.98
C VAL A 113 10.37 -6.92 5.14
N VAL A 114 10.40 -6.55 3.85
CA VAL A 114 11.55 -6.79 2.98
C VAL A 114 12.75 -5.92 3.38
N VAL A 115 12.53 -4.61 3.59
CA VAL A 115 13.56 -3.64 3.99
C VAL A 115 14.21 -4.03 5.31
N ASN A 116 13.42 -4.28 6.35
CA ASN A 116 13.92 -4.69 7.66
C ASN A 116 14.79 -5.97 7.57
N LYS A 117 14.46 -6.87 6.65
CA LYS A 117 15.25 -8.09 6.44
C LYS A 117 16.57 -7.80 5.72
N MET A 118 16.57 -6.87 4.77
CA MET A 118 17.79 -6.44 4.06
C MET A 118 18.74 -5.73 5.01
N ASP A 119 18.24 -4.81 5.84
CA ASP A 119 19.05 -4.09 6.82
C ASP A 119 19.67 -5.01 7.86
N TYR A 120 18.90 -6.01 8.32
CA TYR A 120 19.44 -7.04 9.20
C TYR A 120 20.59 -7.81 8.54
N ASN A 121 20.48 -8.15 7.27
CA ASN A 121 21.53 -8.90 6.57
C ASN A 121 22.78 -8.02 6.35
N LYS A 122 22.62 -6.75 5.95
CA LYS A 122 23.73 -5.79 5.82
C LYS A 122 24.47 -5.65 7.15
N PHE A 123 23.74 -5.50 8.24
CA PHE A 123 24.32 -5.41 9.58
C PHE A 123 25.11 -6.67 9.98
N VAL A 124 24.63 -7.87 9.64
CA VAL A 124 25.36 -9.13 9.92
C VAL A 124 26.62 -9.24 9.08
N GLU A 125 26.58 -8.83 7.81
CA GLU A 125 27.75 -8.80 6.92
C GLU A 125 28.82 -7.83 7.45
N GLU A 126 28.41 -6.63 7.88
CA GLU A 126 29.31 -5.65 8.50
C GLU A 126 29.97 -6.18 9.79
N LEU A 127 29.30 -7.03 10.56
CA LEU A 127 29.89 -7.64 11.76
C LEU A 127 30.89 -8.75 11.44
N ASP A 128 30.66 -9.52 10.36
CA ASP A 128 31.55 -10.59 9.93
C ASP A 128 32.84 -10.00 9.35
N ASP A 129 32.74 -8.92 8.57
CA ASP A 129 33.88 -8.21 7.98
C ASP A 129 34.82 -7.54 9.01
N GLN A 130 34.37 -7.39 10.27
CA GLN A 130 35.15 -6.77 11.36
C GLN A 130 35.84 -7.79 12.28
N ASN A 131 35.58 -9.10 12.13
CA ASN A 131 36.18 -10.18 12.94
C ASN A 131 37.29 -10.94 12.20
#